data_AF-L8JRA6-F1
#
_entry.id   AF-L8JRA6-F1
#
_cell.length_a   1.000
_cell.length_b   1.000
_cell.length_c   1.000
_cell.angle_alpha   90.00
_cell.angle_beta   90.00
_cell.angle_gamma   90.00
#
_symmetry.space_group_name_H-M   'P 1'
#
loop_
_entity.id
_entity.type
_entity.pdbx_description
1 polymer ?
#
loop_
_entity_poly.entity_id
_entity_poly.type
_entity_poly.pdbx_seq_one_letter_code
_entity_poly.pdbx_strand_id
1 'polypeptide(L)'
;MATLSTKQPIGDSINVFLLGNNPIELSNIYEKLKGIRTKRFNAEIGFDLKDAYKRIMKFNPKCILIDDNLEGLYLKSLIKKLSSGGKTRNIPITIIKNSNYGNSYLGEAQDFLLKEGITSEALSNSILNSIKWKSMHKYVYKSYEKRKTQLLSFLK
;
A
#
# COMPACT_ATOMS: atom_id res chain seq x y z
N MET A 1 -36.56 7.84 -28.13
CA MET A 1 -36.22 7.37 -26.77
C MET A 1 -34.71 7.47 -26.60
N ALA A 2 -34.22 8.53 -25.96
CA ALA A 2 -32.80 8.72 -25.70
C ALA A 2 -32.43 8.01 -24.39
N THR A 3 -31.57 6.99 -24.48
CA THR A 3 -31.00 6.32 -23.32
C THR A 3 -30.03 7.27 -22.63
N LEU A 4 -30.44 7.81 -21.48
CA LEU A 4 -29.58 8.55 -20.57
C LEU A 4 -28.51 7.58 -20.04
N SER A 5 -27.33 7.62 -20.67
CA SER A 5 -26.11 7.03 -20.12
C SER A 5 -25.75 7.80 -18.84
N THR A 6 -26.10 7.24 -17.70
CA THR A 6 -25.71 7.72 -16.39
C THR A 6 -24.20 7.51 -16.23
N LYS A 7 -23.40 8.48 -16.69
CA LYS A 7 -22.00 8.61 -16.26
C LYS A 7 -22.00 8.80 -14.75
N GLN A 8 -21.84 7.70 -14.01
CA GLN A 8 -21.44 7.76 -12.62
C GLN A 8 -20.14 8.59 -12.52
N PRO A 9 -20.02 9.50 -11.55
CA PRO A 9 -18.80 10.29 -11.38
C PRO A 9 -17.65 9.33 -11.15
N ILE A 10 -16.63 9.40 -12.01
CA ILE A 10 -15.41 8.58 -11.92
C ILE A 10 -14.70 9.00 -10.64
N GLY A 11 -14.98 8.30 -9.53
CA GLY A 11 -14.24 8.48 -8.29
C GLY A 11 -12.75 8.22 -8.53
N ASP A 12 -11.89 9.05 -7.93
CA ASP A 12 -10.44 8.97 -8.04
C ASP A 12 -9.93 7.52 -8.02
N SER A 13 -9.22 7.13 -9.08
CA SER A 13 -8.60 5.80 -9.12
C SER A 13 -7.49 5.66 -8.08
N ILE A 14 -7.31 4.45 -7.59
CA ILE A 14 -6.28 4.10 -6.63
C ILE A 14 -5.24 3.26 -7.36
N ASN A 15 -4.06 3.86 -7.55
CA ASN A 15 -2.90 3.16 -8.11
C ASN A 15 -2.31 2.26 -7.03
N VAL A 16 -2.13 0.97 -7.31
CA VAL A 16 -1.60 -0.03 -6.38
C VAL A 16 -0.42 -0.74 -7.04
N PHE A 17 0.71 -0.81 -6.36
CA PHE A 17 1.87 -1.53 -6.86
C PHE A 17 1.98 -2.89 -6.17
N LEU A 18 1.91 -3.97 -6.94
CA LEU A 18 2.05 -5.35 -6.49
C LEU A 18 3.52 -5.76 -6.62
N LEU A 19 4.11 -6.29 -5.56
CA LEU A 19 5.51 -6.73 -5.54
C LEU A 19 5.62 -8.13 -4.96
N GLY A 20 6.27 -9.04 -5.68
CA GLY A 20 6.46 -10.41 -5.22
C GLY A 20 7.27 -11.24 -6.21
N ASN A 21 7.57 -12.48 -5.84
CA ASN A 21 8.33 -13.41 -6.66
C ASN A 21 7.47 -14.52 -7.31
N ASN A 22 6.15 -14.56 -7.02
CA ASN A 22 5.23 -15.55 -7.58
C ASN A 22 4.22 -14.92 -8.58
N PRO A 23 4.43 -15.06 -9.91
CA PRO A 23 3.55 -14.46 -10.93
C PRO A 23 2.11 -14.96 -10.91
N ILE A 24 1.89 -16.25 -10.58
CA ILE A 24 0.55 -16.84 -10.56
C ILE A 24 -0.28 -16.18 -9.45
N GLU A 25 0.33 -16.02 -8.29
CA GLU A 25 -0.29 -15.40 -7.13
C GLU A 25 -0.55 -13.90 -7.34
N LEU A 26 0.44 -13.15 -7.82
CA LEU A 26 0.26 -11.73 -8.11
C LEU A 26 -0.80 -11.49 -9.17
N SER A 27 -0.90 -12.38 -10.17
CA SER A 27 -1.98 -12.34 -11.16
C SER A 27 -3.35 -12.53 -10.53
N ASN A 28 -3.49 -13.46 -9.58
CA ASN A 28 -4.76 -13.67 -8.88
C ASN A 28 -5.17 -12.43 -8.06
N ILE A 29 -4.23 -11.83 -7.32
CA ILE A 29 -4.47 -10.59 -6.56
C ILE A 29 -4.85 -9.44 -7.51
N TYR A 30 -4.15 -9.33 -8.64
CA TYR A 30 -4.41 -8.33 -9.67
C TYR A 30 -5.83 -8.44 -10.26
N GLU A 31 -6.28 -9.66 -10.58
CA GLU A 31 -7.64 -9.89 -11.06
C GLU A 31 -8.70 -9.60 -9.98
N LYS A 32 -8.42 -9.95 -8.72
CA LYS A 32 -9.28 -9.57 -7.58
C LYS A 32 -9.40 -8.06 -7.43
N LEU A 33 -8.32 -7.30 -7.65
CA LEU A 33 -8.36 -5.82 -7.64
C LEU A 33 -9.21 -5.26 -8.77
N LYS A 34 -9.05 -5.80 -9.98
CA LYS A 34 -9.87 -5.41 -11.14
C LYS A 34 -11.36 -5.71 -10.94
N GLY A 35 -11.68 -6.79 -10.23
CA GLY A 35 -13.06 -7.19 -9.93
C GLY A 35 -13.79 -6.26 -8.96
N ILE A 36 -13.10 -5.36 -8.25
CA ILE A 36 -13.73 -4.45 -7.29
C ILE A 36 -14.54 -3.37 -8.02
N ARG A 37 -15.86 -3.32 -7.76
CA ARG A 37 -16.77 -2.33 -8.38
C ARG A 37 -16.94 -1.05 -7.57
N THR A 38 -16.67 -1.09 -6.26
CA THR A 38 -16.90 0.05 -5.34
C THR A 38 -15.88 1.18 -5.51
N LYS A 39 -14.67 0.86 -5.98
CA LYS A 39 -13.55 1.77 -6.21
C LYS A 39 -12.77 1.28 -7.43
N ARG A 40 -12.28 2.20 -8.25
CA ARG A 40 -11.40 1.87 -9.38
C ARG A 40 -9.96 1.69 -8.89
N PHE A 41 -9.43 0.48 -9.02
CA PHE A 41 -8.02 0.19 -8.77
C PHE A 41 -7.26 0.04 -10.09
N ASN A 42 -6.14 0.75 -10.23
CA ASN A 42 -5.18 0.52 -11.30
C ASN A 42 -3.97 -0.16 -10.67
N ALA A 43 -3.54 -1.31 -11.20
CA ALA A 43 -2.44 -2.07 -10.61
C ALA A 43 -1.27 -2.24 -11.58
N GLU A 44 -0.05 -2.20 -11.04
CA GLU A 44 1.18 -2.59 -11.71
C GLU A 44 1.87 -3.70 -10.91
N ILE A 45 2.45 -4.70 -11.60
CA ILE A 45 3.16 -5.81 -10.96
C ILE A 45 4.67 -5.64 -11.16
N GLY A 46 5.47 -5.75 -10.10
CA GLY A 46 6.92 -5.81 -10.11
C GLY A 46 7.45 -7.12 -9.50
N PHE A 47 8.54 -7.62 -10.08
CA PHE A 47 9.20 -8.87 -9.64
C PHE A 47 10.63 -8.64 -9.15
N ASP A 48 11.35 -7.69 -9.74
CA ASP A 48 12.69 -7.28 -9.32
C ASP A 48 12.63 -5.98 -8.49
N LEU A 49 13.39 -5.91 -7.39
CA LEU A 49 13.48 -4.74 -6.53
C LEU A 49 14.18 -3.54 -7.15
N LYS A 50 15.24 -3.77 -7.93
CA LYS A 50 15.99 -2.66 -8.54
C LYS A 50 15.06 -1.91 -9.50
N ASP A 51 14.34 -2.65 -10.32
CA ASP A 51 13.33 -2.08 -11.21
C ASP A 51 12.06 -1.63 -10.48
N ALA A 52 11.62 -2.33 -9.42
CA ALA A 52 10.44 -1.94 -8.66
C ALA A 52 10.58 -0.52 -8.12
N TYR A 53 11.74 -0.12 -7.60
CA TYR A 53 11.90 1.24 -7.07
C TYR A 53 11.68 2.31 -8.15
N LYS A 54 12.28 2.12 -9.34
CA LYS A 54 12.12 3.02 -10.49
C LYS A 54 10.66 3.07 -10.94
N ARG A 55 9.99 1.92 -10.99
CA ARG A 55 8.59 1.81 -11.41
C ARG A 55 7.63 2.40 -10.39
N ILE A 56 7.82 2.16 -9.10
CA ILE A 56 7.07 2.80 -8.01
C ILE A 56 7.16 4.33 -8.13
N MET A 57 8.36 4.88 -8.37
CA MET A 57 8.51 6.32 -8.55
C MET A 57 7.78 6.88 -9.78
N LYS A 58 7.74 6.13 -10.89
CA LYS A 58 7.04 6.53 -12.11
C LYS A 58 5.52 6.38 -12.00
N PHE A 59 5.07 5.27 -11.43
CA PHE A 59 3.67 4.91 -11.30
C PHE A 59 2.95 5.67 -10.17
N ASN A 60 3.71 6.14 -9.17
CA ASN A 60 3.23 6.88 -8.01
C ASN A 60 2.03 6.18 -7.33
N PRO A 61 2.21 4.94 -6.85
CA PRO A 61 1.14 4.19 -6.23
C PRO A 61 0.68 4.85 -4.92
N LYS A 62 -0.61 4.73 -4.63
CA LYS A 62 -1.21 5.09 -3.33
C LYS A 62 -1.02 4.00 -2.28
N CYS A 63 -0.71 2.77 -2.68
CA CYS A 63 -0.38 1.67 -1.78
C CYS A 63 0.54 0.67 -2.48
N ILE A 64 1.46 0.06 -1.73
CA ILE A 64 2.31 -1.04 -2.19
C ILE A 64 1.85 -2.32 -1.49
N LEU A 65 1.49 -3.34 -2.25
CA LEU A 65 1.22 -4.68 -1.75
C LEU A 65 2.46 -5.54 -1.95
N ILE A 66 2.96 -6.18 -0.90
CA ILE A 66 4.15 -7.03 -0.98
C ILE A 66 3.81 -8.46 -0.56
N ASP A 67 4.13 -9.41 -1.40
CA ASP A 67 4.06 -10.85 -1.11
C ASP A 67 5.11 -11.26 -0.07
N ASP A 68 4.72 -12.06 0.93
CA ASP A 68 5.59 -12.57 1.98
C ASP A 68 6.47 -13.76 1.56
N ASN A 69 6.28 -14.30 0.35
CA ASN A 69 7.17 -15.31 -0.25
C ASN A 69 8.59 -14.78 -0.55
N LEU A 70 8.84 -13.49 -0.34
CA LEU A 70 10.18 -12.93 -0.30
C LEU A 70 10.88 -13.36 1.00
N GLU A 71 12.13 -13.82 0.90
CA GLU A 71 12.92 -14.25 2.08
C GLU A 71 12.83 -13.23 3.24
N GLY A 72 12.57 -13.69 4.48
CA GLY A 72 12.14 -12.80 5.56
C GLY A 72 13.10 -11.65 5.91
N LEU A 73 14.42 -11.89 5.85
CA LEU A 73 15.43 -10.83 6.03
C LEU A 73 15.41 -9.81 4.88
N TYR A 74 15.17 -10.29 3.67
CA TYR A 74 15.07 -9.50 2.45
C TYR A 74 13.82 -8.62 2.46
N LEU A 75 12.68 -9.17 2.85
CA LEU A 75 11.42 -8.44 3.00
C LEU A 75 11.53 -7.29 4.00
N LYS A 76 12.16 -7.53 5.16
CA LYS A 76 12.39 -6.49 6.17
C LYS A 76 13.30 -5.37 5.63
N SER A 77 14.37 -5.72 4.91
CA SER A 77 15.28 -4.76 4.29
C SER A 77 14.58 -3.91 3.22
N LEU A 78 13.75 -4.55 2.39
CA LEU A 78 12.93 -3.89 1.38
C LEU A 78 11.97 -2.88 1.99
N ILE A 79 11.19 -3.30 2.99
CA ILE A 79 10.24 -2.41 3.68
C ILE A 79 10.99 -1.21 4.25
N LYS A 80 12.11 -1.43 4.92
CA LYS A 80 12.96 -0.35 5.45
C LYS A 80 13.45 0.60 4.35
N LYS A 81 13.86 0.09 3.19
CA LYS A 81 14.32 0.92 2.05
C LYS A 81 13.19 1.75 1.45
N LEU A 82 12.00 1.18 1.28
CA LEU A 82 10.82 1.90 0.79
C LEU A 82 10.38 2.97 1.78
N SER A 83 10.34 2.64 3.07
CA SER A 83 9.98 3.54 4.17
C SER A 83 10.95 4.68 4.40
N SER A 84 12.25 4.48 4.17
CA SER A 84 13.27 5.53 4.32
C SER A 84 13.48 6.37 3.05
N GLY A 85 13.02 5.90 1.89
CA GLY A 85 13.20 6.58 0.62
C GLY A 85 12.41 7.89 0.52
N GLY A 86 13.05 8.98 0.06
CA GLY A 86 12.43 10.31 0.07
C GLY A 86 11.08 10.40 -0.66
N LYS A 87 10.94 9.70 -1.80
CA LYS A 87 9.70 9.65 -2.61
C LYS A 87 8.74 8.53 -2.22
N THR A 88 9.21 7.51 -1.51
CA THR A 88 8.44 6.28 -1.19
C THR A 88 7.99 6.21 0.27
N ARG A 89 8.62 6.97 1.19
CA ARG A 89 8.37 6.96 2.64
C ARG A 89 6.93 7.19 3.08
N ASN A 90 6.15 7.89 2.25
CA ASN A 90 4.77 8.24 2.53
C ASN A 90 3.77 7.30 1.84
N ILE A 91 4.24 6.34 1.07
CA ILE A 91 3.39 5.34 0.44
C ILE A 91 3.19 4.21 1.47
N PRO A 92 1.95 3.88 1.83
CA PRO A 92 1.69 2.78 2.73
C PRO A 92 2.05 1.43 2.10
N ILE A 93 2.44 0.49 2.96
CA ILE A 93 2.79 -0.88 2.59
C ILE A 93 1.83 -1.83 3.29
N THR A 94 1.20 -2.72 2.53
CA THR A 94 0.42 -3.85 3.03
C THR A 94 1.14 -5.14 2.65
N ILE A 95 1.28 -6.08 3.58
CA ILE A 95 1.92 -7.36 3.31
C ILE A 95 0.85 -8.43 3.10
N ILE A 96 1.00 -9.23 2.06
CA ILE A 96 0.14 -10.37 1.76
C ILE A 96 0.85 -11.64 2.24
N LYS A 97 0.29 -12.28 3.27
CA LYS A 97 0.94 -13.37 4.02
C LYS A 97 0.34 -14.75 3.73
N ASN A 98 1.16 -15.78 3.60
CA ASN A 98 0.69 -17.17 3.49
C ASN A 98 -0.02 -17.64 4.74
N SER A 99 0.53 -17.33 5.91
CA SER A 99 -0.04 -17.71 7.18
C SER A 99 0.32 -16.71 8.27
N ASN A 100 -0.35 -16.85 9.42
CA ASN A 100 0.03 -16.13 10.64
C ASN A 100 1.31 -16.67 11.27
N TYR A 101 1.77 -17.85 10.87
CA TYR A 101 2.94 -18.54 11.43
C TYR A 101 4.23 -18.05 10.75
N GLY A 102 4.72 -16.89 11.19
CA GLY A 102 5.99 -16.31 10.74
C GLY A 102 6.08 -14.81 11.00
N ASN A 103 7.27 -14.35 11.44
CA ASN A 103 7.67 -12.98 11.76
C ASN A 103 6.51 -11.99 11.97
N SER A 104 6.07 -11.89 13.23
CA SER A 104 4.97 -11.02 13.69
C SER A 104 5.26 -9.53 13.52
N TYR A 105 6.51 -9.15 13.21
CA TYR A 105 6.92 -7.76 13.09
C TYR A 105 7.75 -7.53 11.81
N LEU A 106 7.06 -7.15 10.73
CA LEU A 106 7.69 -6.68 9.49
C LEU A 106 7.94 -5.16 9.50
N GLY A 107 8.08 -4.56 10.68
CA GLY A 107 8.49 -3.17 10.84
C GLY A 107 7.40 -2.18 10.46
N GLU A 108 7.65 -1.38 9.41
CA GLU A 108 6.84 -0.23 9.04
C GLU A 108 5.66 -0.53 8.10
N ALA A 109 5.29 -1.80 7.91
CA ALA A 109 4.06 -2.13 7.20
C ALA A 109 2.83 -1.60 7.96
N GLN A 110 1.84 -1.08 7.24
CA GLN A 110 0.63 -0.51 7.82
C GLN A 110 -0.46 -1.57 8.05
N ASP A 111 -0.45 -2.64 7.27
CA ASP A 111 -1.47 -3.68 7.36
C ASP A 111 -0.95 -5.02 6.82
N PHE A 112 -1.67 -6.09 7.17
CA PHE A 112 -1.37 -7.47 6.79
C PHE A 112 -2.63 -8.17 6.33
N LEU A 113 -2.55 -8.89 5.22
CA LEU A 113 -3.66 -9.65 4.66
C LEU A 113 -3.25 -11.10 4.45
N LEU A 114 -3.99 -12.05 5.00
CA LEU A 114 -3.74 -13.47 4.77
C LEU A 114 -4.24 -13.90 3.40
N LYS A 115 -3.44 -14.69 2.68
CA LYS A 115 -3.71 -15.23 1.35
C LYS A 115 -4.90 -16.19 1.37
N GLU A 116 -4.99 -17.00 2.42
CA GLU A 116 -6.15 -17.83 2.70
C GLU A 116 -7.39 -16.92 2.87
N GLY A 117 -8.33 -17.04 1.94
CA GLY A 117 -9.57 -16.28 2.00
C GLY A 117 -9.50 -14.82 1.52
N ILE A 118 -8.46 -14.40 0.77
CA ILE A 118 -8.48 -13.05 0.15
C ILE A 118 -9.70 -12.92 -0.75
N THR A 119 -10.64 -12.09 -0.34
CA THR A 119 -11.73 -11.57 -1.16
C THR A 119 -11.39 -10.20 -1.71
N SER A 120 -12.05 -9.79 -2.80
CA SER A 120 -11.93 -8.43 -3.35
C SER A 120 -12.28 -7.35 -2.33
N GLU A 121 -13.23 -7.62 -1.44
CA GLU A 121 -13.63 -6.71 -0.37
C GLU A 121 -12.54 -6.58 0.71
N ALA A 122 -12.01 -7.70 1.21
CA ALA A 122 -10.94 -7.69 2.21
C ALA A 122 -9.70 -6.94 1.68
N LEU A 123 -9.36 -7.18 0.41
CA LEU A 123 -8.26 -6.50 -0.26
C LEU A 123 -8.51 -4.99 -0.39
N SER A 124 -9.71 -4.59 -0.83
CA SER A 124 -10.11 -3.18 -0.91
C SER A 124 -9.99 -2.49 0.45
N ASN A 125 -10.54 -3.12 1.50
CA ASN A 125 -10.56 -2.57 2.85
C ASN A 125 -9.14 -2.41 3.40
N SER A 126 -8.28 -3.42 3.23
CA SER A 126 -6.89 -3.36 3.69
C SER A 126 -6.10 -2.23 3.01
N ILE A 127 -6.27 -2.05 1.69
CA ILE A 127 -5.63 -0.94 0.96
C ILE A 127 -6.12 0.42 1.47
N LEU A 128 -7.43 0.59 1.60
CA LEU A 128 -8.03 1.86 2.04
C LEU A 128 -7.63 2.19 3.49
N ASN A 129 -7.59 1.18 4.36
CA ASN A 129 -7.15 1.32 5.75
C ASN A 129 -5.69 1.74 5.81
N SER A 130 -4.82 1.10 5.03
CA SER A 130 -3.39 1.43 4.96
C SER A 130 -3.15 2.88 4.51
N ILE A 131 -3.90 3.33 3.49
CA ILE A 131 -3.88 4.72 3.00
C ILE A 131 -4.35 5.70 4.06
N LYS A 132 -5.49 5.40 4.71
CA LYS A 132 -6.08 6.23 5.76
C LYS A 132 -5.11 6.35 6.94
N TRP A 133 -4.56 5.23 7.40
CA TRP A 133 -3.62 5.17 8.52
C TRP A 133 -2.36 6.00 8.24
N LYS A 134 -1.72 5.84 7.08
CA LYS A 134 -0.51 6.60 6.73
C LYS A 134 -0.78 8.11 6.65
N SER A 135 -1.94 8.49 6.11
CA SER A 135 -2.39 9.88 6.03
C SER A 135 -2.62 10.48 7.42
N MET A 136 -3.29 9.73 8.30
CA MET A 136 -3.53 10.11 9.69
C MET A 136 -2.21 10.26 10.46
N HIS A 137 -1.30 9.29 10.35
CA HIS A 137 0.00 9.33 11.02
C HIS A 137 0.81 10.57 10.59
N LYS A 138 0.81 10.91 9.30
CA LYS A 138 1.45 12.12 8.77
C LYS A 138 0.85 13.40 9.36
N TYR A 139 -0.48 13.46 9.46
CA TYR A 139 -1.18 14.62 10.03
C TYR A 139 -0.86 14.78 11.52
N VAL A 140 -0.97 13.70 12.30
CA VAL A 140 -0.68 13.69 13.74
C VAL A 140 0.76 14.11 14.00
N TYR A 141 1.71 13.53 13.28
CA TYR A 141 3.14 13.85 13.43
C TYR A 141 3.43 15.34 13.15
N LYS A 142 2.92 15.87 12.03
CA LYS A 142 3.06 17.31 11.72
C LYS A 142 2.47 18.21 12.80
N SER A 143 1.32 17.82 13.33
CA SER A 143 0.61 18.59 14.36
C SER A 143 1.34 18.54 15.71
N TYR A 144 1.98 17.42 16.02
CA TYR A 144 2.86 17.27 17.18
C TYR A 144 4.10 18.16 17.06
N GLU A 145 4.83 18.07 15.94
CA GLU A 145 6.05 18.86 15.72
C GLU A 145 5.77 20.37 15.80
N LYS A 146 4.67 20.84 15.18
CA LYS A 146 4.25 22.25 15.28
C LYS A 146 4.06 22.69 16.74
N ARG A 147 3.35 21.89 17.54
CA ARG A 147 3.09 22.20 18.96
C ARG A 147 4.37 22.18 19.79
N LYS A 148 5.26 21.23 19.54
CA LYS A 148 6.58 21.14 20.18
C LYS A 148 7.42 22.39 19.91
N THR A 149 7.49 22.85 18.66
CA THR A 149 8.21 24.08 18.30
C THR A 149 7.63 25.31 18.99
N GLN A 150 6.30 25.44 19.05
CA GLN A 150 5.63 26.53 19.75
C GLN A 150 5.99 26.54 21.25
N LEU A 151 5.89 25.39 21.93
CA LEU A 151 6.29 25.27 23.34
C LEU A 151 7.75 25.66 23.57
N LEU A 152 8.67 25.16 22.72
CA LEU A 152 10.09 25.50 22.82
C LEU A 152 10.36 26.99 22.58
N SER A 153 9.53 27.68 21.79
CA SER A 153 9.64 29.14 21.61
C SER A 153 9.16 29.95 22.80
N PHE A 154 8.27 29.40 23.65
CA PHE A 154 7.82 30.05 24.88
C PHE A 154 8.78 29.81 26.07
N LEU A 155 9.66 28.82 25.97
CA LEU A 155 10.66 28.48 26.98
C LEU A 155 12.02 29.19 26.75
N LYS A 156 12.12 30.02 25.71
CA LYS A 156 13.26 30.89 25.41
C LYS A 156 12.91 32.31 25.77
#